data_AF-A0AA40P1C4-F1
#
_entry.id   AF-A0AA40P1C4-F1
#
_cell.length_a   1.000
_cell.length_b   1.000
_cell.length_c   1.000
_cell.angle_alpha   90.00
_cell.angle_beta   90.00
_cell.angle_gamma   90.00
#
_symmetry.space_group_name_H-M   'P 1'
#
loop_
_entity.id
_entity.type
_entity.pdbx_description
1 polymer ?
#
loop_
_entity_poly.entity_id
_entity_poly.type
_entity_poly.pdbx_seq_one_letter_code
_entity_poly.pdbx_strand_id
1 'polypeptide(L)'
;MTNNDQYHTLINEICALSLISNPERFYESANFKISDVDFTLQYQDRDEGSAVLIYGDMGGLPSRNRDTVLLALMDINFHMFSGAHSPVFSFNAQTGRVLLMGSVGIERSSAEGVLLLMRSFAELAKEWREHGFMAQGQTDAASAPAALPVSSATKRESASALGRFQ
;
A
#
# COMPACT_ATOMS: atom_id res chain seq x y z
N MET A 1 32.61 -10.88 0.61
CA MET A 1 31.53 -10.73 1.61
C MET A 1 30.38 -11.60 1.16
N THR A 2 29.80 -12.35 2.07
CA THR A 2 28.54 -13.06 1.80
C THR A 2 27.38 -12.06 1.84
N ASN A 3 26.25 -12.38 1.22
CA ASN A 3 25.09 -11.48 1.19
C ASN A 3 24.51 -11.23 2.60
N ASN A 4 24.70 -12.17 3.53
CA ASN A 4 24.38 -11.99 4.94
C ASN A 4 25.29 -10.95 5.63
N ASP A 5 26.58 -10.90 5.26
CA ASP A 5 27.50 -9.87 5.79
C ASP A 5 27.12 -8.45 5.34
N GLN A 6 26.58 -8.33 4.12
CA GLN A 6 26.07 -7.06 3.59
C GLN A 6 24.81 -6.61 4.36
N TYR A 7 23.94 -7.56 4.72
CA TYR A 7 22.77 -7.27 5.55
C TYR A 7 23.17 -6.78 6.94
N HIS A 8 24.09 -7.47 7.60
CA HIS A 8 24.60 -7.04 8.90
C HIS A 8 25.24 -5.65 8.82
N THR A 9 26.00 -5.37 7.75
CA THR A 9 26.57 -4.04 7.50
C THR A 9 25.48 -2.97 7.41
N LEU A 10 24.43 -3.20 6.61
CA LEU A 10 23.30 -2.29 6.49
C LEU A 10 22.60 -2.07 7.83
N ILE A 11 22.36 -3.13 8.61
CA ILE A 11 21.74 -3.02 9.95
C ILE A 11 22.63 -2.22 10.91
N ASN A 12 23.94 -2.42 10.87
CA ASN A 12 24.90 -1.66 11.68
C ASN A 12 24.85 -0.17 11.33
N GLU A 13 24.83 0.16 10.05
CA GLU A 13 24.75 1.55 9.57
C GLU A 13 23.41 2.21 9.95
N ILE A 14 22.28 1.51 9.80
CA ILE A 14 20.96 1.98 10.24
C ILE A 14 20.97 2.27 11.75
N CYS A 15 21.51 1.34 12.55
CA CYS A 15 21.60 1.50 14.00
C CYS A 15 22.50 2.68 14.37
N ALA A 16 23.63 2.88 13.69
CA ALA A 16 24.52 4.00 13.92
C ALA A 16 23.84 5.35 13.62
N LEU A 17 23.14 5.46 12.48
CA LEU A 17 22.38 6.66 12.10
C LEU A 17 21.22 6.94 13.06
N SER A 18 20.63 5.89 13.63
CA SER A 18 19.49 5.99 14.55
C SER A 18 19.90 6.05 16.03
N LEU A 19 21.22 6.08 16.33
CA LEU A 19 21.78 6.06 17.68
C LEU A 19 21.32 4.84 18.53
N ILE A 20 21.05 3.72 17.88
CA ILE A 20 20.66 2.45 18.51
C ILE A 20 21.93 1.68 18.90
N SER A 21 22.02 1.27 20.16
CA SER A 21 23.11 0.41 20.66
C SER A 21 22.81 -1.07 20.45
N ASN A 22 23.86 -1.90 20.35
CA ASN A 22 23.80 -3.36 20.20
C ASN A 22 23.07 -3.83 18.91
N PRO A 23 23.61 -3.51 17.72
CA PRO A 23 22.99 -3.86 16.45
C PRO A 23 22.85 -5.37 16.22
N GLU A 24 23.63 -6.20 16.93
CA GLU A 24 23.63 -7.66 16.77
C GLU A 24 22.28 -8.30 17.10
N ARG A 25 21.43 -7.60 17.86
CA ARG A 25 20.07 -8.05 18.19
C ARG A 25 19.12 -8.04 16.98
N PHE A 26 19.49 -7.36 15.91
CA PHE A 26 18.62 -7.11 14.75
C PHE A 26 19.03 -7.92 13.51
N TYR A 27 20.04 -8.79 13.61
CA TYR A 27 20.56 -9.56 12.48
C TYR A 27 19.62 -10.63 11.92
N GLU A 28 18.71 -11.17 12.73
CA GLU A 28 17.74 -12.17 12.27
C GLU A 28 16.39 -11.55 11.89
N SER A 29 15.96 -10.54 12.63
CA SER A 29 14.75 -9.78 12.38
C SER A 29 14.89 -8.41 13.02
N ALA A 30 14.96 -7.38 12.17
CA ALA A 30 15.16 -6.03 12.66
C ALA A 30 13.81 -5.32 12.81
N ASN A 31 13.41 -5.04 14.04
CA ASN A 31 12.18 -4.31 14.34
C ASN A 31 12.53 -2.89 14.78
N PHE A 32 12.04 -1.89 14.03
CA PHE A 32 12.29 -0.48 14.27
C PHE A 32 10.98 0.26 14.48
N LYS A 33 11.06 1.43 15.12
CA LYS A 33 9.93 2.35 15.23
C LYS A 33 10.35 3.72 14.69
N ILE A 34 9.62 4.24 13.71
CA ILE A 34 9.83 5.57 13.13
C ILE A 34 8.48 6.28 13.13
N SER A 35 8.40 7.47 13.74
CA SER A 35 7.17 8.27 13.82
C SER A 35 5.93 7.48 14.28
N ASP A 36 6.08 6.69 15.35
CA ASP A 36 5.03 5.81 15.92
C ASP A 36 4.49 4.73 14.96
N VAL A 37 5.26 4.40 13.93
CA VAL A 37 5.00 3.30 13.00
C VAL A 37 6.04 2.22 13.23
N ASP A 38 5.55 1.01 13.47
CA ASP A 38 6.39 -0.17 13.62
C ASP A 38 6.81 -0.68 12.24
N PHE A 39 8.09 -1.01 12.11
CA PHE A 39 8.70 -1.56 10.92
C PHE A 39 9.40 -2.87 11.23
N THR A 40 9.27 -3.84 10.33
CA THR A 40 10.09 -5.04 10.33
C THR A 40 10.92 -5.07 9.06
N LEU A 41 12.22 -5.29 9.19
CA LEU A 41 13.13 -5.55 8.07
C LEU A 41 13.54 -7.01 8.12
N GLN A 42 13.47 -7.66 6.96
CA GLN A 42 13.81 -9.08 6.82
C GLN A 42 14.73 -9.26 5.63
N TYR A 43 15.87 -9.91 5.86
CA TYR A 43 16.74 -10.35 4.79
C TYR A 43 16.09 -11.48 4.00
N GLN A 44 16.17 -11.40 2.67
CA GLN A 44 15.71 -12.45 1.78
C GLN A 44 16.74 -12.70 0.69
N ASP A 45 17.23 -13.94 0.63
CA ASP A 45 18.05 -14.42 -0.47
C ASP A 45 17.16 -15.04 -1.56
N ARG A 46 17.40 -14.68 -2.82
CA ARG A 46 16.68 -15.23 -3.98
C ARG A 46 17.67 -15.53 -5.10
N ASP A 47 17.27 -16.39 -6.03
CA ASP A 47 18.06 -16.73 -7.22
C ASP A 47 18.42 -15.51 -8.08
N GLU A 48 17.57 -14.47 -8.04
CA GLU A 48 17.73 -13.21 -8.78
C GLU A 48 18.55 -12.14 -8.02
N GLY A 49 19.06 -12.49 -6.83
CA GLY A 49 19.80 -11.62 -5.93
C GLY A 49 19.12 -11.41 -4.58
N SER A 50 19.87 -10.88 -3.62
CA SER A 50 19.38 -10.69 -2.26
C SER A 50 18.74 -9.32 -2.05
N ALA A 51 17.71 -9.29 -1.21
CA ALA A 51 16.93 -8.10 -0.92
C ALA A 51 16.65 -7.96 0.57
N VAL A 52 16.35 -6.74 0.98
CA VAL A 52 15.76 -6.46 2.28
C VAL A 52 14.30 -6.15 2.07
N LEU A 53 13.43 -6.98 2.65
CA LEU A 53 11.99 -6.74 2.71
C LEU A 53 11.72 -5.77 3.85
N ILE A 54 10.84 -4.80 3.61
CA ILE A 54 10.48 -3.75 4.55
C ILE A 54 8.97 -3.82 4.75
N TYR A 55 8.54 -4.06 5.98
CA TYR A 55 7.13 -4.13 6.36
C TYR A 55 6.82 -2.95 7.26
N GLY A 56 6.06 -1.97 6.77
CA GLY A 56 5.56 -0.85 7.59
C GLY A 56 4.14 -1.12 8.05
N ASP A 57 3.87 -0.95 9.33
CA ASP A 57 2.54 -1.16 9.90
C ASP A 57 1.63 0.06 9.70
N MET A 58 0.66 -0.04 8.81
CA MET A 58 -0.25 1.08 8.54
C MET A 58 -1.32 1.20 9.64
N GLY A 59 -1.59 0.15 10.40
CA GLY A 59 -2.60 0.14 11.46
C GLY A 59 -3.79 -0.77 11.14
N GLY A 60 -4.86 -0.63 11.92
CA GLY A 60 -6.07 -1.43 11.74
C GLY A 60 -6.89 -1.00 10.54
N LEU A 61 -7.59 -1.95 9.92
CA LEU A 61 -8.62 -1.62 8.93
C LEU A 61 -9.86 -1.05 9.65
N PRO A 62 -10.49 0.04 9.15
CA PRO A 62 -11.75 0.52 9.70
C PRO A 62 -12.83 -0.58 9.69
N SER A 63 -13.60 -0.69 10.77
CA SER A 63 -14.69 -1.67 10.85
C SER A 63 -15.85 -1.33 9.93
N ARG A 64 -16.09 -0.02 9.71
CA ARG A 64 -17.08 0.48 8.75
C ARG A 64 -16.47 0.52 7.35
N ASN A 65 -17.24 0.10 6.34
CA ASN A 65 -16.84 0.13 4.92
C ASN A 65 -15.56 -0.67 4.61
N ARG A 66 -15.27 -1.70 5.42
CA ARG A 66 -14.11 -2.58 5.30
C ARG A 66 -13.84 -3.05 3.87
N ASP A 67 -14.85 -3.54 3.18
CA ASP A 67 -14.68 -4.08 1.81
C ASP A 67 -14.35 -2.98 0.80
N THR A 68 -14.97 -1.80 0.92
CA THR A 68 -14.66 -0.63 0.10
C THR A 68 -13.21 -0.19 0.28
N VAL A 69 -12.72 -0.19 1.53
CA VAL A 69 -11.34 0.16 1.85
C VAL A 69 -10.37 -0.86 1.27
N LEU A 70 -10.66 -2.16 1.38
CA LEU A 70 -9.82 -3.21 0.80
C LEU A 70 -9.74 -3.11 -0.74
N LEU A 71 -10.87 -2.82 -1.41
CA LEU A 71 -10.90 -2.57 -2.85
C LEU A 71 -10.10 -1.33 -3.23
N ALA A 72 -10.18 -0.25 -2.44
CA ALA A 72 -9.38 0.95 -2.66
C ALA A 72 -7.87 0.67 -2.52
N LEU A 73 -7.45 -0.12 -1.53
CA LEU A 73 -6.05 -0.54 -1.40
C LEU A 73 -5.57 -1.35 -2.62
N MET A 74 -6.41 -2.24 -3.15
CA MET A 74 -6.11 -2.97 -4.38
C MET A 74 -5.99 -2.04 -5.59
N ASP A 75 -6.87 -1.06 -5.71
CA ASP A 75 -6.82 -0.08 -6.80
C ASP A 75 -5.56 0.81 -6.69
N ILE A 76 -5.20 1.23 -5.48
CA ILE A 76 -3.93 1.95 -5.24
C ILE A 76 -2.74 1.08 -5.66
N ASN A 77 -2.72 -0.20 -5.29
CA ASN A 77 -1.66 -1.12 -5.70
C ASN A 77 -1.54 -1.23 -7.23
N PHE A 78 -2.66 -1.27 -7.95
CA PHE A 78 -2.65 -1.29 -9.42
C PHE A 78 -1.96 -0.06 -10.01
N HIS A 79 -2.24 1.13 -9.47
CA HIS A 79 -1.64 2.38 -9.95
C HIS A 79 -0.20 2.59 -9.49
N MET A 80 0.17 2.09 -8.32
CA MET A 80 1.55 2.19 -7.79
C MET A 80 2.50 1.15 -8.41
N PHE A 81 1.98 0.13 -9.08
CA PHE A 81 2.79 -0.91 -9.66
C PHE A 81 3.63 -0.37 -10.83
N SER A 82 4.94 -0.31 -10.60
CA SER A 82 5.95 0.21 -11.53
C SER A 82 7.06 -0.78 -11.84
N GLY A 83 6.96 -2.02 -11.35
CA GLY A 83 7.88 -3.11 -11.60
C GLY A 83 8.44 -3.74 -10.31
N ALA A 84 9.68 -4.24 -10.40
CA ALA A 84 10.36 -4.80 -9.24
C ALA A 84 10.47 -3.76 -8.12
N HIS A 85 10.32 -4.21 -6.87
CA HIS A 85 10.43 -3.39 -5.67
C HIS A 85 9.34 -2.33 -5.45
N SER A 86 8.31 -2.25 -6.31
CA SER A 86 7.17 -1.37 -6.07
C SER A 86 6.51 -1.68 -4.71
N PRO A 87 6.30 -0.67 -3.85
CA PRO A 87 5.56 -0.86 -2.60
C PRO A 87 4.14 -1.36 -2.86
N VAL A 88 3.66 -2.23 -1.97
CA VAL A 88 2.34 -2.84 -2.07
C VAL A 88 1.63 -2.83 -0.73
N PHE A 89 0.39 -2.38 -0.71
CA PHE A 89 -0.50 -2.56 0.43
C PHE A 89 -0.93 -4.02 0.54
N SER A 90 -0.89 -4.56 1.75
CA SER A 90 -1.36 -5.89 2.08
C SER A 90 -2.20 -5.85 3.36
N PHE A 91 -2.98 -6.90 3.59
CA PHE A 91 -3.79 -7.04 4.79
C PHE A 91 -3.49 -8.38 5.45
N ASN A 92 -3.07 -8.34 6.72
CA ASN A 92 -2.88 -9.54 7.52
C ASN A 92 -4.21 -9.90 8.22
N ALA A 93 -4.87 -10.95 7.74
CA ALA A 93 -6.15 -11.41 8.30
C ALA A 93 -6.06 -11.96 9.72
N GLN A 94 -4.88 -12.42 10.16
CA GLN A 94 -4.68 -12.94 11.51
C GLN A 94 -4.58 -11.80 12.53
N THR A 95 -3.90 -10.70 12.18
CA THR A 95 -3.68 -9.57 13.10
C THR A 95 -4.65 -8.41 12.87
N GLY A 96 -5.38 -8.40 11.76
CA GLY A 96 -6.26 -7.29 11.39
C GLY A 96 -5.52 -6.02 10.94
N ARG A 97 -4.21 -6.10 10.69
CA ARG A 97 -3.36 -4.96 10.33
C ARG A 97 -3.20 -4.83 8.82
N VAL A 98 -3.26 -3.60 8.33
CA VAL A 98 -2.81 -3.22 6.99
C VAL A 98 -1.30 -2.97 7.05
N LEU A 99 -0.58 -3.51 6.07
CA LEU A 99 0.86 -3.32 5.93
C LEU A 99 1.14 -2.62 4.60
N LEU A 100 2.14 -1.75 4.57
CA LEU A 100 2.78 -1.33 3.34
C LEU A 100 4.12 -2.06 3.26
N MET A 101 4.25 -2.91 2.25
CA MET A 101 5.39 -3.78 2.05
C MET A 101 6.22 -3.24 0.89
N GLY A 102 7.54 -3.14 1.09
CA GLY A 102 8.49 -2.77 0.05
C GLY A 102 9.69 -3.70 0.07
N SER A 103 10.59 -3.53 -0.89
CA SER A 103 11.89 -4.19 -0.85
C SER A 103 12.95 -3.32 -1.50
N VAL A 104 14.21 -3.53 -1.11
CA VAL A 104 15.36 -2.92 -1.78
C VAL A 104 16.40 -4.01 -2.05
N GLY A 105 17.04 -3.97 -3.22
CA GLY A 105 18.17 -4.84 -3.51
C GLY A 105 19.36 -4.48 -2.62
N ILE A 106 19.97 -5.47 -1.97
CA ILE A 106 20.96 -5.22 -0.91
C ILE A 106 22.23 -4.55 -1.45
N GLU A 107 22.62 -4.88 -2.68
CA GLU A 107 23.82 -4.34 -3.34
C GLU A 107 23.69 -2.84 -3.68
N ARG A 108 22.46 -2.32 -3.72
CA ARG A 108 22.13 -0.94 -4.12
C ARG A 108 21.51 -0.13 -2.99
N SER A 109 21.29 -0.74 -1.83
CA SER A 109 20.71 -0.06 -0.67
C SER A 109 21.78 0.66 0.15
N SER A 110 21.48 1.89 0.56
CA SER A 110 22.19 2.55 1.66
C SER A 110 21.28 2.65 2.88
N ALA A 111 21.88 2.76 4.08
CA ALA A 111 21.14 2.92 5.31
C ALA A 111 20.25 4.18 5.30
N GLU A 112 20.74 5.29 4.76
CA GLU A 112 19.96 6.53 4.61
C GLU A 112 18.77 6.34 3.66
N GLY A 113 18.97 5.62 2.55
CA GLY A 113 17.91 5.34 1.59
C GLY A 113 16.80 4.48 2.20
N VAL A 114 17.17 3.47 2.98
CA VAL A 114 16.21 2.62 3.71
C VAL A 114 15.46 3.42 4.78
N LEU A 115 16.17 4.24 5.57
CA LEU A 115 15.55 5.10 6.57
C LEU A 115 14.60 6.13 5.94
N LEU A 116 14.98 6.71 4.80
CA LEU A 116 14.12 7.64 4.06
C LEU A 116 12.86 6.93 3.55
N LEU A 117 12.98 5.72 3.01
CA LEU A 117 11.83 4.93 2.56
C LEU A 117 10.90 4.58 3.72
N MET A 118 11.44 4.15 4.86
CA MET A 118 10.66 3.89 6.07
C MET A 118 9.97 5.16 6.57
N ARG A 119 10.65 6.32 6.53
CA ARG A 119 10.03 7.60 6.87
C ARG A 119 8.84 7.94 5.96
N SER A 120 8.98 7.76 4.64
CA SER A 120 7.88 7.96 3.69
C SER A 120 6.70 7.05 3.98
N PHE A 121 6.95 5.78 4.34
CA PHE A 121 5.91 4.86 4.78
C PHE A 121 5.24 5.33 6.07
N ALA A 122 6.01 5.88 7.01
CA ALA A 122 5.48 6.37 8.27
C ALA A 122 4.59 7.61 8.10
N GLU A 123 4.98 8.53 7.20
CA GLU A 123 4.17 9.69 6.82
C GLU A 123 2.85 9.23 6.19
N LEU A 124 2.88 8.26 5.27
CA LEU A 124 1.67 7.70 4.67
C LEU A 124 0.79 6.95 5.68
N ALA A 125 1.38 6.21 6.62
CA ALA A 125 0.65 5.54 7.69
C ALA A 125 -0.08 6.54 8.59
N LYS A 126 0.53 7.69 8.88
CA LYS A 126 -0.09 8.75 9.66
C LYS A 126 -1.32 9.32 8.94
N GLU A 127 -1.17 9.71 7.68
CA GLU A 127 -2.27 10.18 6.83
C GLU A 127 -3.41 9.15 6.75
N TRP A 128 -3.05 7.88 6.57
CA TRP A 128 -4.00 6.78 6.58
C TRP A 128 -4.75 6.63 7.91
N ARG A 129 -4.05 6.70 9.05
CA ARG A 129 -4.66 6.56 10.38
C ARG A 129 -5.57 7.74 10.73
N GLU A 130 -5.25 8.93 10.24
CA GLU A 130 -6.02 10.16 10.49
C GLU A 130 -7.23 10.30 9.55
N HIS A 131 -7.11 9.87 8.29
CA HIS A 131 -8.10 10.18 7.24
C HIS A 131 -8.71 8.95 6.53
N GLY A 132 -8.17 7.75 6.75
CA GLY A 132 -8.80 6.48 6.36
C GLY A 132 -9.05 6.27 4.86
N PHE A 133 -8.20 6.81 3.97
CA PHE A 133 -8.41 6.88 2.49
C PHE A 133 -9.85 7.30 2.10
N MET A 134 -10.54 8.06 2.96
CA MET A 134 -11.85 8.59 2.61
C MET A 134 -11.60 9.75 1.65
N ALA A 135 -11.89 9.51 0.37
CA ALA A 135 -11.98 10.57 -0.61
C ALA A 135 -12.86 11.69 -0.02
N GLN A 136 -12.29 12.89 0.11
CA GLN A 136 -13.08 14.12 0.13
C GLN A 136 -13.89 14.13 -1.17
N GLY A 137 -15.10 13.58 -1.13
CA GLY A 137 -15.89 13.30 -2.33
C GLY A 137 -17.21 12.56 -2.11
N GLN A 138 -17.49 12.10 -0.89
CA GLN A 138 -18.83 11.59 -0.52
C GLN A 138 -19.48 12.41 0.61
N THR A 139 -19.18 13.70 0.67
CA THR A 139 -20.03 14.66 1.36
C THR A 139 -21.00 15.22 0.31
N ASP A 140 -22.28 14.93 0.46
CA ASP A 140 -23.43 15.57 -0.20
C ASP A 140 -23.66 15.31 -1.70
N ALA A 141 -24.07 14.09 -2.03
CA ALA A 141 -25.01 13.87 -3.14
C ALA A 141 -26.13 12.89 -2.74
N ALA A 142 -26.67 13.05 -1.53
CA ALA A 142 -28.03 12.63 -1.23
C ALA A 142 -29.01 13.70 -1.73
N SER A 143 -28.98 13.98 -3.04
CA SER A 143 -30.07 14.68 -3.72
C SER A 143 -30.94 13.60 -4.34
N ALA A 144 -32.08 13.37 -3.70
CA ALA A 144 -33.12 12.45 -4.17
C ALA A 144 -33.39 12.62 -5.68
N PRO A 145 -33.66 11.53 -6.43
CA PRO A 145 -34.19 11.69 -7.77
C PRO A 145 -35.61 12.27 -7.63
N ALA A 146 -35.74 13.57 -7.89
CA ALA A 146 -37.02 14.22 -8.06
C ALA A 146 -37.72 13.60 -9.28
N ALA A 147 -38.68 12.72 -9.01
CA ALA A 147 -39.60 12.20 -10.00
C ALA A 147 -40.46 13.35 -10.55
N LEU A 148 -40.40 13.58 -11.86
CA LEU A 148 -41.30 14.45 -12.62
C LEU A 148 -41.41 13.91 -14.06
N PRO A 149 -42.54 14.13 -14.76
CA PRO A 149 -43.58 13.12 -14.96
C PRO A 149 -43.60 12.54 -16.38
N VAL A 150 -44.20 11.35 -16.52
CA VAL A 150 -44.52 10.72 -17.79
C VAL A 150 -45.62 11.54 -18.49
N SER A 151 -45.28 12.21 -19.59
CA SER A 151 -46.28 12.80 -20.48
C SER A 151 -46.67 11.77 -21.54
N SER A 152 -47.95 11.41 -21.54
CA SER A 152 -48.59 10.53 -22.51
C SER A 152 -48.77 11.18 -23.89
N ALA A 153 -48.59 10.33 -24.90
CA ALA A 153 -49.17 10.35 -26.26
C ALA A 153 -48.67 11.40 -27.27
N THR A 154 -48.18 10.93 -28.42
CA THR A 154 -48.99 10.90 -29.67
C THR A 154 -48.40 9.91 -30.68
N LYS A 155 -49.29 9.06 -31.21
CA LYS A 155 -49.15 8.11 -32.31
C LYS A 155 -48.79 8.80 -33.64
N ARG A 156 -47.83 8.28 -34.40
CA ARG A 156 -47.85 8.35 -35.87
C ARG A 156 -47.08 7.18 -36.50
N GLU A 157 -47.63 6.70 -37.60
CA GLU A 157 -47.53 5.35 -38.14
C GLU A 157 -46.25 5.02 -38.94
N SER A 158 -45.92 3.73 -38.88
CA SER A 158 -45.39 2.82 -39.91
C SER A 158 -44.76 3.36 -41.20
N ALA A 159 -43.52 2.93 -41.46
CA ALA A 159 -43.13 2.42 -42.77
C ALA A 159 -41.99 1.40 -42.64
N SER A 160 -42.21 0.23 -43.22
CA SER A 160 -41.36 -0.96 -43.28
C SER A 160 -40.09 -0.76 -44.12
N ALA A 161 -38.99 -1.42 -43.74
CA ALA A 161 -38.10 -2.10 -44.70
C ALA A 161 -37.18 -3.10 -43.98
N LEU A 162 -37.29 -4.37 -44.38
CA LEU A 162 -36.39 -5.46 -44.03
C LEU A 162 -34.98 -5.20 -44.58
N GLY A 163 -33.95 -5.46 -43.79
CA GLY A 163 -32.57 -5.65 -44.25
C GLY A 163 -31.91 -6.79 -43.48
N ARG A 164 -31.90 -7.98 -44.09
CA ARG A 164 -31.12 -9.15 -43.64
C ARG A 164 -29.63 -8.86 -43.84
N PHE A 165 -28.82 -9.10 -42.82
CA PHE A 165 -27.38 -9.31 -43.00
C PHE A 165 -27.10 -10.82 -43.04
N GLN A 166 -26.47 -11.26 -44.13
CA GLN A 166 -25.61 -12.44 -44.17
C GLN A 166 -24.20 -12.01 -43.75
#